data_AF-A0AAX4IQ97-F1
#
_entry.id   AF-A0AAX4IQ97-F1
#
_cell.length_a   1.000
_cell.length_b   1.000
_cell.length_c   1.000
_cell.angle_alpha   90.00
_cell.angle_beta   90.00
_cell.angle_gamma   90.00
#
_symmetry.space_group_name_H-M   'P 1'
#
loop_
_entity.id
_entity.type
_entity.pdbx_description
1 polymer ?
#
loop_
_entity_poly.entity_id
_entity_poly.type
_entity_poly.pdbx_seq_one_letter_code
_entity_poly.pdbx_strand_id
1 'polypeptide(L)'
;MAFPTNVLGILIAVVSGFALVHSADSIPRLLKYEDKAKKAAEWSRTAEKQLWEIRYTVGTGFVGCLLSAVSGIAFSLFVPRGPGVVAVGWPALLAAGLTYGHRFIRGFWASKPKVPMMTDFNEAISDTTMVQDMMNPLAGAWALVAVCKLVGL
;
A
#
# COMPACT_ATOMS: atom_id res chain seq x y z
N MET A 1 27.40 -12.80 -7.07
CA MET A 1 26.23 -11.99 -7.46
C MET A 1 24.97 -12.62 -6.85
N ALA A 2 24.10 -11.87 -6.17
CA ALA A 2 22.94 -12.41 -5.40
C ALA A 2 21.71 -12.36 -6.32
N PHE A 3 21.76 -13.18 -7.36
CA PHE A 3 20.97 -13.02 -8.57
C PHE A 3 19.55 -13.65 -8.50
N PRO A 4 18.92 -13.69 -7.32
CA PRO A 4 17.47 -13.48 -7.35
C PRO A 4 17.00 -12.34 -6.45
N THR A 5 17.50 -12.22 -5.22
CA THR A 5 16.92 -11.29 -4.22
C THR A 5 17.12 -9.82 -4.56
N ASN A 6 18.24 -9.44 -5.18
CA ASN A 6 18.50 -8.04 -5.52
C ASN A 6 17.62 -7.58 -6.69
N VAL A 7 17.45 -8.45 -7.70
CA VAL A 7 16.56 -8.19 -8.83
C VAL A 7 15.12 -8.08 -8.34
N LEU A 8 14.69 -8.99 -7.45
CA LEU A 8 13.38 -8.93 -6.80
C LEU A 8 13.21 -7.62 -6.00
N GLY A 9 14.21 -7.19 -5.23
CA GLY A 9 14.17 -5.92 -4.49
C GLY A 9 13.99 -4.70 -5.39
N ILE A 10 14.67 -4.65 -6.53
CA ILE A 10 14.52 -3.57 -7.53
C ILE A 10 13.12 -3.61 -8.15
N LEU A 11 12.62 -4.78 -8.55
CA LEU A 11 11.28 -4.93 -9.11
C LEU A 11 10.20 -4.50 -8.10
N ILE A 12 10.35 -4.91 -6.83
CA ILE A 12 9.48 -4.48 -5.73
C ILE A 12 9.52 -2.95 -5.60
N ALA A 13 10.69 -2.34 -5.64
CA ALA A 13 10.83 -0.89 -5.53
C ALA A 13 10.13 -0.15 -6.69
N VAL A 14 10.27 -0.63 -7.93
CA VAL A 14 9.61 -0.04 -9.11
C VAL A 14 8.10 -0.15 -9.01
N VAL A 15 7.57 -1.35 -8.70
CA VAL A 15 6.11 -1.56 -8.58
C VAL A 15 5.55 -0.77 -7.40
N SER A 16 6.27 -0.73 -6.28
CA SER A 16 5.87 0.06 -5.10
C SER A 16 5.88 1.56 -5.40
N GLY A 17 6.87 2.05 -6.15
CA GLY A 17 6.94 3.43 -6.61
C GLY A 17 5.78 3.81 -7.54
N PHE A 18 5.41 2.92 -8.46
CA PHE A 18 4.25 3.11 -9.33
C PHE A 18 2.95 3.20 -8.52
N ALA A 19 2.73 2.30 -7.57
CA ALA A 19 1.59 2.37 -6.67
C ALA A 19 1.61 3.64 -5.80
N LEU A 20 2.80 4.10 -5.37
CA LEU A 20 2.95 5.33 -4.60
C LEU A 20 2.50 6.56 -5.39
N VAL A 21 2.82 6.65 -6.69
CA VAL A 21 2.40 7.77 -7.55
C VAL A 21 0.87 7.83 -7.62
N HIS A 22 0.20 6.71 -7.87
CA HIS A 22 -1.26 6.65 -7.87
C HIS A 22 -1.86 7.02 -6.51
N SER A 23 -1.25 6.54 -5.42
CA SER A 23 -1.69 6.92 -4.08
C SER A 23 -1.50 8.42 -3.82
N ALA A 24 -0.41 9.01 -4.30
CA ALA A 24 -0.13 10.44 -4.15
C ALA A 24 -1.11 11.30 -4.96
N ASP A 25 -1.49 10.87 -6.17
CA ASP A 25 -2.45 11.58 -7.02
C ASP A 25 -3.88 11.54 -6.48
N SER A 26 -4.24 10.49 -5.73
CA SER A 26 -5.55 10.36 -5.09
C SER A 26 -5.77 11.33 -3.92
N ILE A 27 -4.71 11.67 -3.18
CA ILE A 27 -4.77 12.53 -1.99
C ILE A 27 -5.33 13.93 -2.32
N PRO A 28 -4.79 14.70 -3.30
CA PRO A 28 -5.32 16.02 -3.62
C PRO A 28 -6.76 15.97 -4.13
N ARG A 29 -7.15 14.89 -4.85
CA ARG A 29 -8.54 14.69 -5.32
C ARG A 29 -9.51 14.53 -4.15
N LEU A 30 -9.11 13.82 -3.09
CA LEU A 30 -9.91 13.67 -1.88
C LEU A 30 -9.93 14.94 -1.03
N LEU A 31 -8.81 15.65 -0.94
CA LEU A 31 -8.69 16.91 -0.20
C LEU A 31 -9.68 17.98 -0.69
N LYS A 32 -9.99 18.01 -2.00
CA LYS A 32 -11.03 18.90 -2.58
C LYS A 32 -12.39 18.79 -1.88
N TYR A 33 -12.71 17.63 -1.32
CA TYR A 33 -13.99 17.35 -0.67
C TYR A 33 -13.91 17.35 0.86
N GLU A 34 -12.71 17.52 1.42
CA GLU A 34 -12.47 17.32 2.84
C GLU A 34 -13.20 18.36 3.71
N ASP A 35 -13.24 19.63 3.30
CA ASP A 35 -13.94 20.66 4.07
C ASP A 35 -15.46 20.43 4.11
N LYS A 36 -16.03 19.96 2.99
CA LYS A 36 -17.46 19.58 2.94
C LYS A 36 -17.73 18.36 3.82
N ALA A 37 -16.83 17.37 3.78
CA ALA A 37 -16.93 16.18 4.62
C ALA A 37 -16.79 16.50 6.11
N LYS A 38 -15.90 17.44 6.50
CA LYS A 38 -15.77 17.94 7.87
C LYS A 38 -17.04 18.63 8.36
N LYS A 39 -17.62 19.52 7.55
CA LYS A 39 -18.92 20.13 7.88
C LYS A 39 -20.02 19.09 8.06
N ALA A 40 -20.07 18.06 7.22
CA ALA A 40 -21.03 16.97 7.39
C ALA A 40 -20.76 16.14 8.67
N ALA A 41 -19.50 15.97 9.04
CA ALA A 41 -19.08 15.26 10.25
C ALA A 41 -19.49 15.97 11.54
N GLU A 42 -19.54 17.31 11.56
CA GLU A 42 -20.01 18.09 12.71
C GLU A 42 -21.44 17.73 13.13
N TRP A 43 -22.27 17.32 12.16
CA TRP A 43 -23.69 17.04 12.38
C TRP A 43 -24.04 15.56 12.30
N SER A 44 -23.09 14.69 11.94
CA SER A 44 -23.34 13.25 11.76
C SER A 44 -22.13 12.41 12.13
N ARG A 45 -22.28 11.58 13.18
CA ARG A 45 -21.30 10.55 13.57
C ARG A 45 -20.96 9.58 12.43
N THR A 46 -21.91 9.33 11.54
CA THR A 46 -21.68 8.45 10.38
C THR A 46 -20.76 9.13 9.36
N ALA A 47 -20.95 10.43 9.11
CA ALA A 47 -20.08 11.19 8.22
C ALA A 47 -18.66 11.33 8.81
N GLU A 48 -18.56 11.57 10.12
CA GLU A 48 -17.28 11.58 10.84
C GLU A 48 -16.54 10.25 10.70
N LYS A 49 -17.23 9.12 10.95
CA LYS A 49 -16.65 7.80 10.78
C LYS A 49 -16.17 7.57 9.34
N GLN A 50 -16.96 7.93 8.34
CA GLN A 50 -16.57 7.78 6.93
C GLN A 50 -15.32 8.61 6.60
N LEU A 51 -15.23 9.84 7.09
CA LEU A 51 -14.07 10.71 6.87
C LEU A 51 -12.79 10.06 7.40
N TRP A 52 -12.83 9.52 8.62
CA TRP A 52 -11.68 8.83 9.22
C TRP A 52 -11.30 7.56 8.46
N GLU A 53 -12.28 6.74 8.10
CA GLU A 53 -12.03 5.50 7.36
C GLU A 53 -11.40 5.76 5.99
N ILE A 54 -11.81 6.82 5.27
CA ILE A 54 -11.18 7.24 4.01
C ILE A 54 -9.71 7.60 4.25
N ARG A 55 -9.42 8.43 5.25
CA ARG A 55 -8.04 8.83 5.60
C ARG A 55 -7.18 7.63 5.94
N TYR A 56 -7.68 6.69 6.75
CA TYR A 56 -6.96 5.47 7.10
C TYR A 56 -6.72 4.57 5.90
N THR A 57 -7.71 4.42 5.03
CA THR A 57 -7.62 3.58 3.84
C THR A 57 -6.53 4.09 2.88
N VAL A 58 -6.59 5.38 2.55
CA VAL A 58 -5.60 6.04 1.66
C VAL A 58 -4.23 6.07 2.32
N GLY A 59 -4.16 6.40 3.62
CA GLY A 59 -2.92 6.40 4.39
C GLY A 59 -2.27 5.02 4.48
N THR A 60 -3.06 3.95 4.65
CA THR A 60 -2.56 2.57 4.70
C THR A 60 -1.95 2.16 3.36
N GLY A 61 -2.61 2.47 2.25
CA GLY A 61 -2.07 2.24 0.91
C GLY A 61 -0.78 3.00 0.68
N PHE A 62 -0.78 4.31 0.96
CA PHE A 62 0.38 5.18 0.80
C PHE A 62 1.58 4.71 1.64
N VAL A 63 1.39 4.52 2.95
CA VAL A 63 2.45 4.10 3.87
C VAL A 63 2.95 2.69 3.54
N GLY A 64 2.05 1.77 3.20
CA GLY A 64 2.42 0.41 2.82
C GLY A 64 3.31 0.38 1.57
N CYS A 65 2.92 1.10 0.52
CA CYS A 65 3.70 1.22 -0.71
C CYS A 65 5.02 1.97 -0.49
N LEU A 66 5.03 3.05 0.30
CA LEU A 66 6.25 3.79 0.61
C LEU A 66 7.27 2.91 1.36
N LEU A 67 6.81 2.23 2.40
CA LEU A 67 7.65 1.34 3.21
C LEU A 67 8.20 0.19 2.35
N SER A 68 7.37 -0.37 1.47
CA SER A 68 7.77 -1.39 0.50
C SER A 68 8.83 -0.86 -0.49
N ALA A 69 8.66 0.36 -1.02
CA ALA A 69 9.61 0.96 -1.96
C ALA A 69 10.98 1.18 -1.31
N VAL A 70 11.00 1.81 -0.13
CA VAL A 70 12.23 2.07 0.64
C VAL A 70 12.89 0.75 1.03
N SER A 71 12.11 -0.23 1.49
CA SER A 71 12.63 -1.54 1.87
C SER A 71 13.19 -2.30 0.67
N GLY A 72 12.56 -2.21 -0.52
CA GLY A 72 13.04 -2.85 -1.75
C GLY A 72 14.42 -2.33 -2.17
N ILE A 73 14.60 -1.00 -2.11
CA ILE A 73 15.90 -0.35 -2.36
C ILE A 73 16.92 -0.79 -1.31
N ALA A 74 16.55 -0.70 -0.02
CA ALA A 74 17.45 -1.02 1.07
C ALA A 74 17.89 -2.49 1.04
N PHE A 75 16.97 -3.43 0.76
CA PHE A 75 17.28 -4.85 0.61
C PHE A 75 18.16 -5.15 -0.60
N SER A 76 18.01 -4.40 -1.69
CA SER A 76 18.84 -4.57 -2.87
C SER A 76 20.28 -4.06 -2.66
N LEU A 77 20.48 -3.03 -1.83
CA LEU A 77 21.77 -2.35 -1.70
C LEU A 77 22.56 -2.77 -0.45
N PHE A 78 21.89 -2.98 0.69
CA PHE A 78 22.56 -3.06 2.00
C PHE A 78 22.48 -4.43 2.68
N VAL A 79 21.55 -5.30 2.30
CA VAL A 79 21.34 -6.57 3.03
C VAL A 79 22.33 -7.65 2.56
N PRO A 80 23.21 -8.15 3.44
CA PRO A 80 24.20 -9.16 3.10
C PRO A 80 23.59 -10.51 2.69
N ARG A 81 24.42 -11.41 2.16
CA ARG A 81 24.04 -12.79 1.90
C ARG A 81 23.91 -13.57 3.21
N GLY A 82 22.92 -14.45 3.27
CA GLY A 82 22.73 -15.40 4.38
C GLY A 82 21.47 -15.18 5.20
N PRO A 83 21.05 -16.22 5.95
CA PRO A 83 19.90 -16.15 6.83
C PRO A 83 20.22 -15.29 8.05
N GLY A 84 19.36 -14.32 8.33
CA GLY A 84 19.44 -13.48 9.51
C GLY A 84 18.03 -13.11 9.95
N VAL A 85 17.84 -12.87 11.24
CA VAL A 85 16.53 -12.52 11.81
C VAL A 85 15.90 -11.34 11.07
N VAL A 86 16.70 -10.31 10.73
CA VAL A 86 16.25 -9.16 9.95
C VAL A 86 16.06 -9.50 8.47
N ALA A 87 16.96 -10.31 7.88
CA ALA A 87 16.92 -10.66 6.47
C ALA A 87 15.70 -11.51 6.08
N VAL A 88 15.13 -12.28 7.02
CA VAL A 88 13.91 -13.07 6.83
C VAL A 88 12.70 -12.42 7.47
N GLY A 89 12.84 -11.95 8.72
CA GLY A 89 11.74 -11.42 9.50
C GLY A 89 11.14 -10.14 8.91
N TRP A 90 11.97 -9.25 8.35
CA TRP A 90 11.47 -8.01 7.74
C TRP A 90 10.65 -8.26 6.46
N PRO A 91 11.12 -9.05 5.48
CA PRO A 91 10.29 -9.47 4.34
C PRO A 91 8.99 -10.17 4.75
N ALA A 92 9.04 -11.06 5.74
CA ALA A 92 7.84 -11.73 6.23
C ALA A 92 6.83 -10.75 6.86
N LEU A 93 7.33 -9.78 7.63
CA LEU A 93 6.51 -8.73 8.23
C LEU A 93 5.87 -7.83 7.15
N LEU A 94 6.63 -7.45 6.12
CA LEU A 94 6.11 -6.66 5.01
C LEU A 94 5.05 -7.43 4.21
N ALA A 95 5.28 -8.72 3.95
CA ALA A 95 4.28 -9.57 3.29
C ALA A 95 2.98 -9.63 4.09
N ALA A 96 3.07 -9.83 5.42
CA ALA A 96 1.91 -9.85 6.30
C ALA A 96 1.21 -8.48 6.34
N GLY A 97 1.97 -7.39 6.49
CA GLY A 97 1.44 -6.03 6.54
C GLY A 97 0.74 -5.60 5.24
N LEU A 98 1.33 -5.90 4.09
CA LEU A 98 0.72 -5.62 2.79
C LEU A 98 -0.52 -6.47 2.53
N THR A 99 -0.53 -7.75 2.95
CA THR A 99 -1.72 -8.61 2.86
C THR A 99 -2.86 -8.08 3.74
N TYR A 100 -2.53 -7.65 4.96
CA TYR A 100 -3.50 -7.03 5.86
C TYR A 100 -4.04 -5.72 5.28
N GLY A 101 -3.18 -4.84 4.78
CA GLY A 101 -3.56 -3.58 4.15
C GLY A 101 -4.44 -3.80 2.91
N HIS A 102 -4.10 -4.75 2.05
CA HIS A 102 -4.93 -5.14 0.91
C HIS A 102 -6.35 -5.53 1.35
N ARG A 103 -6.48 -6.39 2.38
CA ARG A 103 -7.78 -6.83 2.89
C ARG A 103 -8.55 -5.70 3.55
N PHE A 104 -7.88 -4.84 4.31
CA PHE A 104 -8.48 -3.69 4.98
C PHE A 104 -9.08 -2.71 3.96
N ILE A 105 -8.30 -2.31 2.96
CA ILE A 105 -8.74 -1.38 1.90
C ILE A 105 -9.87 -2.01 1.08
N ARG A 106 -9.74 -3.29 0.72
CA ARG A 106 -10.78 -4.02 -0.01
C ARG A 106 -12.09 -4.10 0.78
N GLY A 107 -12.02 -4.40 2.06
CA GLY A 107 -13.20 -4.46 2.93
C GLY A 107 -13.92 -3.12 3.01
N PHE A 108 -13.17 -2.01 3.07
CA PHE A 108 -13.73 -0.67 3.08
C PHE A 108 -14.46 -0.32 1.77
N TRP A 109 -13.84 -0.58 0.61
CA TRP A 109 -14.42 -0.23 -0.69
C TRP A 109 -15.46 -1.22 -1.22
N ALA A 110 -15.46 -2.48 -0.78
CA ALA A 110 -16.35 -3.54 -1.30
C ALA A 110 -17.84 -3.20 -1.22
N SER A 111 -18.24 -2.38 -0.24
CA SER A 111 -19.64 -1.98 -0.03
C SER A 111 -19.96 -0.56 -0.54
N LYS A 112 -19.01 0.12 -1.19
CA LYS A 112 -19.11 1.53 -1.56
C LYS A 112 -19.09 1.72 -3.08
N PRO A 113 -20.26 1.90 -3.71
CA PRO A 113 -20.31 2.20 -5.14
C PRO A 113 -19.79 3.61 -5.44
N LYS A 114 -19.40 3.83 -6.70
CA LYS A 114 -19.07 5.16 -7.22
C LYS A 114 -20.28 6.09 -7.13
N VAL A 115 -20.03 7.35 -6.80
CA VAL A 115 -21.07 8.36 -6.54
C VAL A 115 -21.33 9.16 -7.81
N PRO A 116 -22.59 9.30 -8.27
CA PRO A 116 -22.89 10.09 -9.47
C PRO A 116 -22.47 11.56 -9.27
N MET A 117 -22.01 12.21 -10.35
CA MET A 117 -21.57 13.62 -10.38
C MET A 117 -20.33 13.97 -9.55
N MET A 118 -19.65 13.00 -8.94
CA MET A 118 -18.43 13.20 -8.15
C MET A 118 -17.21 12.61 -8.86
N THR A 119 -16.80 13.20 -9.99
CA THR A 119 -15.74 12.68 -10.86
C THR A 119 -14.40 12.51 -10.15
N ASP A 120 -13.86 13.59 -9.57
CA ASP A 120 -12.58 13.56 -8.84
C ASP A 120 -12.59 12.53 -7.70
N PHE A 121 -13.72 12.40 -6.99
CA PHE A 121 -13.87 11.41 -5.91
C PHE A 121 -13.86 9.99 -6.46
N ASN A 122 -14.61 9.72 -7.54
CA ASN A 122 -14.64 8.40 -8.18
C ASN A 122 -13.30 7.99 -8.78
N GLU A 123 -12.55 8.97 -9.27
CA GLU A 123 -11.17 8.74 -9.69
C GLU A 123 -10.28 8.36 -8.51
N ALA A 124 -10.36 9.09 -7.37
CA ALA A 124 -9.62 8.72 -6.17
C ALA A 124 -9.98 7.32 -5.63
N ILE A 125 -11.24 6.90 -5.74
CA ILE A 125 -11.65 5.50 -5.46
C ILE A 125 -10.91 4.54 -6.41
N SER A 126 -10.84 4.88 -7.70
CA SER A 126 -10.21 4.03 -8.71
C SER A 126 -8.70 3.92 -8.47
N ASP A 127 -8.05 5.04 -8.16
CA ASP A 127 -6.63 5.11 -7.78
C ASP A 127 -6.36 4.27 -6.52
N THR A 128 -7.20 4.40 -5.48
CA THR A 128 -7.05 3.61 -4.25
C THR A 128 -7.27 2.11 -4.49
N THR A 129 -8.21 1.75 -5.37
CA THR A 129 -8.46 0.35 -5.77
C THR A 129 -7.27 -0.23 -6.53
N MET A 130 -6.65 0.56 -7.40
CA MET A 130 -5.43 0.17 -8.10
C MET A 130 -4.26 -0.06 -7.14
N VAL A 131 -4.06 0.83 -6.17
CA VAL A 131 -3.07 0.65 -5.10
C VAL A 131 -3.33 -0.64 -4.33
N GLN A 132 -4.58 -0.87 -3.91
CA GLN A 132 -5.01 -2.10 -3.25
C GLN A 132 -4.66 -3.34 -4.08
N ASP A 133 -4.94 -3.34 -5.38
CA ASP A 133 -4.67 -4.48 -6.26
C ASP A 133 -3.17 -4.73 -6.45
N MET A 134 -2.34 -3.69 -6.38
CA MET A 134 -0.87 -3.81 -6.39
C MET A 134 -0.28 -4.30 -5.06
N MET A 135 -0.97 -4.11 -3.92
CA MET A 135 -0.46 -4.57 -2.62
C MET A 135 -0.39 -6.10 -2.50
N ASN A 136 -1.29 -6.83 -3.15
CA ASN A 136 -1.29 -8.31 -3.10
C ASN A 136 -0.08 -8.95 -3.82
N PRO A 137 0.27 -8.61 -5.07
CA PRO A 137 1.49 -9.12 -5.71
C PRO A 137 2.75 -8.63 -4.98
N LEU A 138 2.76 -7.41 -4.43
CA LEU A 138 3.87 -6.94 -3.58
C LEU A 138 4.03 -7.81 -2.32
N ALA A 139 2.93 -8.19 -1.66
CA ALA A 139 2.98 -9.11 -0.53
C ALA A 139 3.56 -10.48 -0.92
N GLY A 140 3.15 -11.02 -2.08
CA GLY A 140 3.70 -12.25 -2.63
C GLY A 140 5.20 -12.15 -2.95
N ALA A 141 5.64 -11.03 -3.50
CA ALA A 141 7.05 -10.79 -3.79
C ALA A 141 7.90 -10.72 -2.51
N TRP A 142 7.42 -10.04 -1.46
CA TRP A 142 8.09 -10.03 -0.16
C TRP A 142 8.13 -11.41 0.52
N ALA A 143 7.06 -12.21 0.39
CA ALA A 143 7.05 -13.59 0.86
C ALA A 143 8.10 -14.44 0.12
N LEU A 144 8.23 -14.27 -1.20
CA LEU A 144 9.25 -14.93 -1.99
C LEU A 144 10.67 -14.54 -1.54
N VAL A 145 10.91 -13.25 -1.28
CA VAL A 145 12.18 -12.77 -0.72
C VAL A 145 12.48 -13.42 0.63
N ALA A 146 11.49 -13.55 1.52
CA ALA A 146 11.65 -14.21 2.81
C ALA A 146 12.08 -15.67 2.65
N VAL A 147 11.44 -16.41 1.73
CA VAL A 147 11.76 -17.81 1.42
C VAL A 147 13.16 -17.93 0.81
N CYS A 148 13.53 -17.07 -0.15
CA CYS A 148 14.87 -17.07 -0.72
C CYS A 148 15.94 -16.89 0.37
N LYS A 149 15.75 -15.90 1.27
CA LYS A 149 16.69 -15.64 2.37
C LYS A 149 16.75 -16.77 3.40
N LEU A 150 15.64 -17.46 3.66
CA LEU A 150 15.61 -18.65 4.53
C LEU A 150 16.44 -19.80 3.97
N VAL A 151 16.40 -20.01 2.64
CA VAL A 151 17.14 -21.08 1.95
C VAL A 151 18.60 -20.66 1.69
N GLY A 152 18.98 -19.43 2.04
CA GLY A 152 20.35 -18.91 1.89
C GLY A 152 20.67 -18.30 0.52
N LEU A 153 19.64 -17.95 -0.27
CA LEU A 153 19.74 -17.32 -1.60
C LEU A 153 19.79 -15.78 -1.52
#